data_AF-A0A8T4V4J5-F1
#
_entry.id   AF-A0A8T4V4J5-F1
#
_cell.length_a   1.000
_cell.length_b   1.000
_cell.length_c   1.000
_cell.angle_alpha   90.00
_cell.angle_beta   90.00
_cell.angle_gamma   90.00
#
_symmetry.space_group_name_H-M   'P 1'
#
loop_
_entity.id
_entity.type
_entity.pdbx_description
1 polymer ?
#
loop_
_entity_poly.entity_id
_entity_poly.type
_entity_poly.pdbx_seq_one_letter_code
_entity_poly.pdbx_strand_id
1 'polypeptide(L)'
;MKKEIKTILLALAILLISFVVFNSQIVDFLSKPSINTKATSGALSVTITIVSPTEPESSSVGLVTGSSGGGGGNPSISSEVIKEPEKKPEPVKVVGNLFELNLFIPKKYAELFPGEKIIAKIKILNIKRTGLTNINLEYNIEDTNKEILFKEYEAKTFDSTASFLKEIKLPLEIKPGYYMLIVKLQDQKDTAIAGYPFKVKDVYEKKKLSFAYLPNLILMISILFLLIFTIYKLSKNRKGKKIGLRKQKLFKELKGFFKDGKKRRF
;
A
#
# COMPACT_ATOMS: atom_id res chain seq x y z
N MET A 1 52.47 8.36 1.99
CA MET A 1 51.28 9.05 2.55
C MET A 1 50.33 9.55 1.46
N LYS A 2 50.80 10.21 0.39
CA LYS A 2 49.93 10.74 -0.68
C LYS A 2 49.22 9.68 -1.55
N LYS A 3 49.84 8.52 -1.82
CA LYS A 3 49.24 7.49 -2.69
C LYS A 3 48.00 6.83 -2.07
N GLU A 4 48.06 6.36 -0.83
CA GLU A 4 46.95 5.67 -0.16
C GLU A 4 45.73 6.58 0.07
N ILE A 5 45.95 7.86 0.40
CA ILE A 5 44.87 8.84 0.57
C ILE A 5 44.18 9.10 -0.78
N LYS A 6 44.94 9.19 -1.88
CA LYS A 6 44.38 9.32 -3.23
C LYS A 6 43.52 8.12 -3.62
N THR A 7 43.91 6.90 -3.24
CA THR A 7 43.13 5.70 -3.55
C THR A 7 41.79 5.66 -2.81
N ILE A 8 41.77 6.08 -1.55
CA ILE A 8 40.55 6.16 -0.74
C ILE A 8 39.61 7.25 -1.29
N LEU A 9 40.14 8.41 -1.65
CA LEU A 9 39.36 9.50 -2.25
C LEU A 9 38.75 9.09 -3.58
N LEU A 10 39.49 8.35 -4.41
CA LEU A 10 38.99 7.83 -5.68
C LEU A 10 37.85 6.82 -5.48
N ALA A 11 38.00 5.89 -4.53
CA ALA A 11 36.94 4.92 -4.21
C ALA A 11 35.66 5.59 -3.69
N LEU A 12 35.80 6.64 -2.87
CA LEU A 12 34.68 7.41 -2.32
C LEU A 12 33.99 8.22 -3.42
N ALA A 13 34.74 8.79 -4.38
CA ALA A 13 34.19 9.47 -5.54
C ALA A 13 33.39 8.53 -6.45
N ILE A 14 33.92 7.33 -6.73
CA ILE A 14 33.21 6.31 -7.54
C ILE A 14 31.91 5.87 -6.85
N LEU A 15 31.93 5.73 -5.52
CA LEU A 15 30.75 5.37 -4.72
C LEU A 15 29.69 6.47 -4.73
N LEU A 16 30.10 7.74 -4.60
CA LEU A 16 29.20 8.90 -4.71
C LEU A 16 28.59 9.01 -6.10
N ILE A 17 29.38 8.83 -7.16
CA ILE A 17 28.87 8.86 -8.54
C ILE A 17 27.86 7.72 -8.77
N SER A 18 28.16 6.52 -8.28
CA SER A 18 27.25 5.37 -8.36
C SER A 18 25.94 5.64 -7.61
N PHE A 19 26.01 6.28 -6.43
CA PHE A 19 24.84 6.66 -5.64
C PHE A 19 23.98 7.73 -6.34
N VAL A 20 24.60 8.73 -6.98
CA VAL A 20 23.88 9.78 -7.72
C VAL A 20 23.19 9.22 -8.97
N VAL A 21 23.89 8.40 -9.77
CA VAL A 21 23.31 7.76 -10.95
C VAL A 21 22.17 6.82 -10.56
N PHE A 22 22.31 6.10 -9.46
CA PHE A 22 21.27 5.20 -8.96
C PHE A 22 20.04 5.96 -8.44
N ASN A 23 20.24 7.09 -7.72
CA ASN A 23 19.14 7.95 -7.32
C ASN A 23 18.43 8.62 -8.50
N SER A 24 19.16 8.98 -9.57
CA SER A 24 18.55 9.51 -10.80
C SER A 24 17.54 8.53 -11.40
N GLN A 25 17.88 7.23 -11.44
CA GLN A 25 16.96 6.21 -11.94
C GLN A 25 15.77 5.95 -11.01
N ILE A 26 15.97 6.12 -9.70
CA ILE A 26 14.88 6.08 -8.71
C ILE A 26 13.93 7.27 -8.89
N VAL A 27 14.46 8.46 -9.16
CA VAL A 27 13.66 9.64 -9.47
C VAL A 27 12.85 9.40 -10.75
N ASP A 28 13.42 8.88 -11.83
CA ASP A 28 12.66 8.55 -13.07
C ASP A 28 11.60 7.45 -12.86
N PHE A 29 11.82 6.53 -11.93
CA PHE A 29 10.85 5.49 -11.57
C PHE A 29 9.71 6.02 -10.68
N LEU A 30 10.01 6.96 -9.78
CA LEU A 30 9.04 7.61 -8.88
C LEU A 30 8.34 8.83 -9.51
N SER A 31 8.94 9.44 -10.54
CA SER A 31 8.41 10.59 -11.28
C SER A 31 7.74 10.20 -12.59
N LYS A 32 7.19 8.98 -12.67
CA LYS A 32 6.05 8.70 -13.53
C LYS A 32 4.75 9.00 -12.76
N PRO A 33 4.28 10.25 -12.67
CA PRO A 33 2.90 10.48 -12.32
C PRO A 33 2.07 9.92 -13.47
N SER A 34 1.35 8.83 -13.25
CA SER A 34 0.25 8.45 -14.13
C SER A 34 -0.94 9.39 -13.87
N ILE A 35 -0.74 10.67 -14.13
CA ILE A 35 -1.80 11.67 -14.08
C ILE A 35 -2.19 11.94 -15.54
N ASN A 36 -3.12 11.13 -16.05
CA ASN A 36 -3.93 11.55 -17.19
C ASN A 36 -5.02 12.46 -16.64
N THR A 37 -4.72 13.75 -16.50
CA THR A 37 -5.74 14.78 -16.28
C THR A 37 -6.43 15.07 -17.60
N LYS A 38 -7.52 14.34 -17.88
CA LYS A 38 -8.61 14.95 -18.66
C LYS A 38 -9.48 15.70 -17.68
N ALA A 39 -9.33 17.03 -17.65
CA ALA A 39 -10.26 17.91 -16.97
C ALA A 39 -11.67 17.63 -17.53
N THR A 40 -12.59 17.22 -16.65
CA THR A 40 -14.01 17.20 -16.93
C THR A 40 -14.64 18.18 -15.95
N SER A 41 -15.07 19.32 -16.49
CA SER A 41 -15.96 20.27 -15.84
C SER A 41 -17.24 19.55 -15.41
N GLY A 42 -17.51 19.45 -14.11
CA GLY A 42 -18.71 18.79 -13.61
C GLY A 42 -18.98 19.13 -12.15
N ALA A 43 -19.97 20.02 -11.96
CA ALA A 43 -20.74 20.41 -10.78
C ALA A 43 -20.27 20.00 -9.37
N LEU A 44 -20.11 21.03 -8.52
CA LEU A 44 -20.10 20.93 -7.06
C LEU A 44 -21.45 20.41 -6.54
N SER A 45 -21.47 19.28 -5.84
CA SER A 45 -22.61 18.83 -5.05
C SER A 45 -22.29 18.97 -3.56
N VAL A 46 -23.09 19.77 -2.86
CA VAL A 46 -23.04 19.93 -1.40
C VAL A 46 -23.85 18.79 -0.77
N THR A 47 -23.23 18.04 0.15
CA THR A 47 -23.91 17.01 0.94
C THR A 47 -24.20 17.57 2.34
N ILE A 48 -25.47 17.72 2.68
CA ILE A 48 -25.91 18.09 4.03
C ILE A 48 -26.25 16.80 4.77
N THR A 49 -25.43 16.43 5.74
CA THR A 49 -25.70 15.31 6.64
C THR A 49 -26.53 15.80 7.82
N ILE A 50 -27.81 15.48 7.86
CA ILE A 50 -28.66 15.71 9.04
C ILE A 50 -28.57 14.47 9.91
N VAL A 51 -27.83 14.56 11.01
CA VAL A 51 -27.81 13.53 12.06
C VAL A 51 -28.94 13.84 13.04
N SER A 52 -29.92 12.95 13.13
CA SER A 52 -30.95 12.98 14.17
C SER A 52 -30.43 12.25 15.40
N PRO A 53 -30.40 12.87 16.59
CA PRO A 53 -29.98 12.21 17.82
C PRO A 53 -31.19 11.55 18.48
N THR A 54 -31.10 10.25 18.79
CA THR A 54 -31.97 9.66 19.81
C THR A 54 -31.26 8.50 20.51
N GLU A 55 -31.07 8.67 21.81
CA GLU A 55 -30.85 7.68 22.87
C GLU A 55 -31.49 8.30 24.14
N PRO A 56 -31.76 7.58 25.27
CA PRO A 56 -31.39 6.18 25.57
C PRO A 56 -32.44 5.35 26.37
N GLU A 57 -32.01 4.12 26.70
CA GLU A 57 -32.40 3.21 27.81
C GLU A 57 -33.50 2.15 27.59
N SER A 58 -33.13 0.86 27.73
CA SER A 58 -33.62 0.01 28.83
C SER A 58 -32.84 -1.31 28.93
N SER A 59 -32.85 -1.88 30.13
CA SER A 59 -31.98 -2.91 30.71
C SER A 59 -32.64 -4.30 30.80
N SER A 60 -31.83 -5.37 30.83
CA SER A 60 -32.01 -6.62 31.62
C SER A 60 -30.83 -7.57 31.29
N VAL A 61 -29.88 -7.81 32.19
CA VAL A 61 -29.83 -8.80 33.30
C VAL A 61 -29.90 -10.28 32.85
N GLY A 62 -28.74 -10.95 32.91
CA GLY A 62 -28.56 -12.24 33.60
C GLY A 62 -28.48 -13.52 32.75
N LEU A 63 -27.30 -14.15 32.69
CA LEU A 63 -27.06 -15.44 33.36
C LEU A 63 -25.56 -15.79 33.38
N VAL A 64 -25.04 -16.01 34.59
CA VAL A 64 -23.75 -16.63 34.86
C VAL A 64 -23.98 -18.13 34.98
N THR A 65 -23.27 -18.94 34.20
CA THR A 65 -22.99 -20.34 34.56
C THR A 65 -21.53 -20.63 34.26
N GLY A 66 -20.80 -21.09 35.28
CA GLY A 66 -19.38 -21.37 35.20
C GLY A 66 -19.08 -22.76 34.67
N SER A 67 -17.84 -22.95 34.20
CA SER A 67 -17.16 -24.24 34.30
C SER A 67 -15.65 -24.02 34.31
N SER A 68 -15.02 -24.57 35.34
CA SER A 68 -13.59 -24.61 35.60
C SER A 68 -12.97 -25.86 34.96
N GLY A 69 -11.75 -25.77 34.44
CA GLY A 69 -11.04 -26.97 33.96
C GLY A 69 -9.70 -26.71 33.28
N GLY A 70 -8.63 -26.75 34.08
CA GLY A 70 -7.33 -27.35 33.77
C GLY A 70 -6.64 -27.16 32.41
N GLY A 71 -5.52 -26.41 32.44
CA GLY A 71 -4.17 -26.91 32.12
C GLY A 71 -3.89 -27.55 30.76
N GLY A 72 -2.93 -26.97 30.02
CA GLY A 72 -2.20 -27.67 28.96
C GLY A 72 -1.68 -26.75 27.88
N GLY A 73 -0.45 -26.26 28.04
CA GLY A 73 0.26 -25.60 26.96
C GLY A 73 0.55 -26.58 25.82
N ASN A 74 0.34 -26.12 24.58
CA ASN A 74 1.00 -26.67 23.41
C ASN A 74 1.30 -25.50 22.44
N PRO A 75 2.50 -25.41 21.85
CA PRO A 75 2.86 -24.30 20.99
C PRO A 75 2.25 -24.46 19.59
N SER A 76 1.90 -23.31 19.02
CA SER A 76 1.69 -22.97 17.62
C SER A 76 1.77 -24.09 16.59
N ILE A 77 0.62 -24.44 16.03
CA ILE A 77 0.52 -24.75 14.60
C ILE A 77 -0.41 -23.69 14.02
N SER A 78 0.19 -22.60 13.53
CA SER A 78 -0.46 -21.73 12.55
C SER A 78 -0.71 -22.58 11.33
N SER A 79 -1.87 -23.26 11.33
CA SER A 79 -2.43 -23.85 10.14
C SER A 79 -2.61 -22.68 9.19
N GLU A 80 -1.71 -22.54 8.23
CA GLU A 80 -1.92 -21.73 7.06
C GLU A 80 -3.15 -22.35 6.40
N VAL A 81 -4.32 -21.86 6.80
CA VAL A 81 -5.60 -22.18 6.17
C VAL A 81 -5.37 -21.72 4.74
N ILE A 82 -5.11 -22.68 3.86
CA ILE A 82 -5.11 -22.48 2.43
C ILE A 82 -6.54 -22.04 2.14
N LYS A 83 -6.76 -20.72 2.15
CA LYS A 83 -8.03 -20.11 1.80
C LYS A 83 -8.26 -20.54 0.36
N GLU A 84 -9.18 -21.47 0.18
CA GLU A 84 -9.70 -21.84 -1.12
C GLU A 84 -10.02 -20.53 -1.86
N PRO A 85 -9.55 -20.36 -3.11
CA PRO A 85 -9.67 -19.09 -3.80
C PRO A 85 -11.16 -18.70 -3.85
N GLU A 86 -11.52 -17.66 -3.10
CA GLU A 86 -12.88 -17.16 -3.04
C GLU A 86 -13.39 -16.95 -4.48
N LYS A 87 -14.38 -17.76 -4.87
CA LYS A 87 -14.94 -17.73 -6.22
C LYS A 87 -15.63 -16.38 -6.44
N LYS A 88 -15.18 -15.65 -7.46
CA LYS A 88 -15.79 -14.37 -7.84
C LYS A 88 -17.28 -14.58 -8.17
N PRO A 89 -18.21 -13.84 -7.56
CA PRO A 89 -19.63 -13.95 -7.88
C PRO A 89 -19.91 -13.49 -9.32
N GLU A 90 -20.97 -14.02 -9.92
CA GLU A 90 -21.37 -13.66 -11.28
C GLU A 90 -22.22 -12.38 -11.27
N PRO A 91 -22.15 -11.54 -12.32
CA PRO A 91 -23.05 -10.41 -12.49
C PRO A 91 -24.53 -10.84 -12.50
N VAL A 92 -25.39 -10.00 -11.92
CA VAL A 92 -26.84 -10.23 -11.89
C VAL A 92 -27.51 -9.37 -12.95
N LYS A 93 -28.49 -9.91 -13.68
CA LYS A 93 -29.28 -9.12 -14.63
C LYS A 93 -30.73 -9.60 -14.63
N VAL A 94 -31.64 -8.68 -14.37
CA VAL A 94 -33.09 -8.84 -14.50
C VAL A 94 -33.57 -7.75 -15.45
N VAL A 95 -34.06 -8.17 -16.62
CA VAL A 95 -34.56 -7.26 -17.65
C VAL A 95 -36.04 -6.98 -17.37
N GLY A 96 -36.42 -5.70 -17.36
CA GLY A 96 -37.81 -5.28 -17.22
C GLY A 96 -38.56 -5.37 -18.54
N ASN A 97 -39.87 -5.15 -18.49
CA ASN A 97 -40.75 -5.14 -19.66
C ASN A 97 -40.60 -3.85 -20.51
N LEU A 98 -40.24 -2.74 -19.86
CA LEU A 98 -40.09 -1.41 -20.46
C LEU A 98 -38.61 -1.01 -20.52
N PHE A 99 -37.82 -1.43 -19.54
CA PHE A 99 -36.44 -1.00 -19.41
C PHE A 99 -35.44 -2.15 -19.36
N GLU A 100 -34.30 -1.94 -20.03
CA GLU A 100 -33.10 -2.75 -19.84
C GLU A 100 -32.04 -1.93 -19.11
N LEU A 101 -31.49 -2.52 -18.05
CA LEU A 101 -30.43 -1.93 -17.24
C LEU A 101 -29.14 -2.75 -17.42
N ASN A 102 -28.05 -2.05 -17.71
CA ASN A 102 -26.72 -2.63 -17.82
C ASN A 102 -25.76 -1.90 -16.88
N LEU A 103 -25.03 -2.67 -16.09
CA LEU A 103 -24.05 -2.19 -15.13
C LEU A 103 -22.69 -2.79 -15.44
N PHE A 104 -21.66 -1.97 -15.43
CA PHE A 104 -20.30 -2.42 -15.66
C PHE A 104 -19.32 -1.63 -14.78
N ILE A 105 -18.46 -2.35 -14.06
CA ILE A 105 -17.35 -1.76 -13.31
C ILE A 105 -16.06 -1.99 -14.10
N PRO A 106 -15.35 -0.93 -14.54
CA PRO A 106 -14.07 -1.07 -15.23
C PRO A 106 -13.04 -1.80 -14.35
N LYS A 107 -12.16 -2.59 -14.97
CA LYS A 107 -11.19 -3.44 -14.25
C LYS A 107 -10.35 -2.70 -13.19
N LYS A 108 -10.02 -1.43 -13.44
CA LYS A 108 -9.29 -0.55 -12.50
C LYS A 108 -10.03 -0.33 -11.17
N TYR A 109 -11.36 -0.41 -11.17
CA TYR A 109 -12.23 -0.17 -10.02
C TYR A 109 -12.92 -1.46 -9.53
N ALA A 110 -12.52 -2.63 -10.05
CA ALA A 110 -13.09 -3.92 -9.65
C ALA A 110 -12.43 -4.48 -8.38
N GLU A 111 -11.27 -3.96 -8.00
CA GLU A 111 -10.54 -4.28 -6.77
C GLU A 111 -10.16 -2.98 -6.08
N LEU A 112 -10.68 -2.75 -4.88
CA LEU A 112 -10.61 -1.48 -4.16
C LEU A 112 -10.18 -1.70 -2.72
N PHE A 113 -9.61 -0.67 -2.09
CA PHE A 113 -9.40 -0.64 -0.65
C PHE A 113 -10.55 0.11 0.06
N PRO A 114 -10.76 -0.12 1.37
CA PRO A 114 -11.68 0.68 2.17
C PRO A 114 -11.45 2.19 1.99
N GLY A 115 -12.53 2.97 1.90
CA GLY A 115 -12.49 4.41 1.66
C GLY A 115 -12.25 4.85 0.21
N GLU A 116 -11.87 3.95 -0.70
CA GLU A 116 -11.71 4.27 -2.12
C GLU A 116 -13.06 4.46 -2.82
N LYS A 117 -13.02 5.02 -4.04
CA LYS A 117 -14.20 5.25 -4.86
C LYS A 117 -14.37 4.14 -5.88
N ILE A 118 -15.55 3.55 -5.92
CA ILE A 118 -15.98 2.71 -7.04
C ILE A 118 -16.57 3.60 -8.12
N ILE A 119 -16.19 3.33 -9.38
CA ILE A 119 -16.76 4.00 -10.54
C ILE A 119 -17.41 2.94 -11.42
N ALA A 120 -18.71 3.09 -11.63
CA ALA A 120 -19.49 2.18 -12.46
C ALA A 120 -20.11 2.91 -13.64
N LYS A 121 -20.12 2.25 -14.80
CA LYS A 121 -20.85 2.69 -15.99
C LYS A 121 -22.24 2.06 -15.96
N ILE A 122 -23.26 2.91 -16.01
CA ILE A 122 -24.66 2.50 -16.07
C ILE A 122 -25.20 2.88 -17.44
N LYS A 123 -25.86 1.93 -18.11
CA LYS A 123 -26.58 2.15 -19.36
C LYS A 123 -28.02 1.69 -19.20
N ILE A 124 -28.95 2.57 -19.52
CA ILE A 124 -30.39 2.35 -19.43
C ILE A 124 -30.95 2.48 -20.84
N LEU A 125 -31.79 1.54 -21.23
CA LEU A 125 -32.50 1.54 -22.51
C LEU A 125 -34.00 1.46 -22.25
N ASN A 126 -34.75 2.42 -22.79
CA ASN A 126 -36.21 2.35 -22.90
C ASN A 126 -36.57 1.49 -24.12
N ILE A 127 -36.93 0.23 -23.87
CA ILE A 127 -37.20 -0.78 -24.89
C ILE A 127 -38.43 -0.38 -25.73
N LYS A 128 -39.45 0.19 -25.08
CA LYS A 128 -40.72 0.55 -25.71
C LYS A 128 -40.73 1.96 -26.30
N ARG A 129 -39.68 2.76 -26.07
CA ARG A 129 -39.57 4.16 -26.54
C ARG A 129 -40.80 4.98 -26.20
N THR A 130 -41.25 4.88 -24.95
CA THR A 130 -42.44 5.57 -24.42
C THR A 130 -42.30 7.10 -24.34
N GLY A 131 -41.21 7.67 -24.87
CA GLY A 131 -40.88 9.08 -24.79
C GLY A 131 -40.09 9.42 -23.53
N LEU A 132 -40.05 10.72 -23.22
CA LEU A 132 -39.39 11.27 -22.04
C LEU A 132 -39.95 10.64 -20.76
N THR A 133 -39.14 9.86 -20.07
CA THR A 133 -39.54 9.11 -18.87
C THR A 133 -38.66 9.50 -17.68
N ASN A 134 -39.29 9.69 -16.53
CA ASN A 134 -38.60 9.93 -15.26
C ASN A 134 -38.56 8.62 -14.48
N ILE A 135 -37.37 8.22 -14.05
CA ILE A 135 -37.13 6.97 -13.31
C ILE A 135 -36.44 7.26 -11.98
N ASN A 136 -36.66 6.36 -11.02
CA ASN A 136 -35.91 6.33 -9.79
C ASN A 136 -34.93 5.15 -9.81
N LEU A 137 -33.67 5.46 -9.50
CA LEU A 137 -32.59 4.49 -9.37
C LEU A 137 -32.25 4.32 -7.90
N GLU A 138 -32.21 3.08 -7.44
CA GLU A 138 -31.69 2.68 -6.13
C GLU A 138 -30.35 1.98 -6.35
N TYR A 139 -29.30 2.52 -5.73
CA TYR A 139 -27.95 1.95 -5.71
C TYR A 139 -27.71 1.28 -4.36
N ASN A 140 -27.40 -0.01 -4.37
CA ASN A 140 -27.05 -0.76 -3.18
C ASN A 140 -25.66 -1.37 -3.30
N ILE A 141 -24.92 -1.40 -2.19
CA ILE A 141 -23.77 -2.28 -2.03
C ILE A 141 -24.19 -3.40 -1.09
N GLU A 142 -24.20 -4.63 -1.63
CA GLU A 142 -24.58 -5.84 -0.92
C GLU A 142 -23.35 -6.71 -0.66
N ASP A 143 -23.27 -7.30 0.53
CA ASP A 143 -22.25 -8.30 0.87
C ASP A 143 -22.62 -9.70 0.33
N THR A 144 -21.82 -10.72 0.64
CA THR A 144 -22.11 -12.10 0.22
C THR A 144 -23.37 -12.69 0.87
N ASN A 145 -23.84 -12.12 1.98
CA ASN A 145 -25.07 -12.51 2.67
C ASN A 145 -26.30 -11.71 2.19
N LYS A 146 -26.12 -10.82 1.20
CA LYS A 146 -27.12 -9.87 0.69
C LYS A 146 -27.53 -8.81 1.72
N GLU A 147 -26.69 -8.55 2.72
CA GLU A 147 -26.85 -7.44 3.64
C GLU A 147 -26.48 -6.13 2.93
N ILE A 148 -27.34 -5.12 3.06
CA ILE A 148 -27.15 -3.81 2.43
C ILE A 148 -26.24 -2.96 3.31
N LEU A 149 -25.02 -2.71 2.86
CA LEU A 149 -24.04 -1.86 3.57
C LEU A 149 -24.12 -0.39 3.15
N PHE A 150 -24.64 -0.13 1.97
CA PHE A 150 -24.81 1.22 1.44
C PHE A 150 -26.07 1.25 0.57
N LYS A 151 -26.79 2.36 0.65
CA LYS A 151 -27.99 2.62 -0.15
C LYS A 151 -28.07 4.10 -0.52
N GLU A 152 -28.34 4.37 -1.79
CA GLU A 152 -28.51 5.73 -2.32
C GLU A 152 -29.60 5.75 -3.39
N TYR A 153 -30.33 6.87 -3.50
CA TYR A 153 -31.37 7.07 -4.50
C TYR A 153 -31.03 8.23 -5.44
N GLU A 154 -31.34 8.09 -6.72
CA GLU A 154 -31.18 9.14 -7.74
C GLU A 154 -32.34 9.11 -8.73
N ALA A 155 -32.96 10.27 -8.97
CA ALA A 155 -33.96 10.41 -10.02
C ALA A 155 -33.28 10.81 -11.34
N LYS A 156 -33.74 10.26 -12.46
CA LYS A 156 -33.19 10.56 -13.79
C LYS A 156 -34.26 10.64 -14.84
N THR A 157 -34.16 11.63 -15.71
CA THR A 157 -35.06 11.78 -16.86
C THR A 157 -34.30 11.56 -18.15
N PHE A 158 -34.83 10.70 -19.02
CA PHE A 158 -34.26 10.40 -20.34
C PHE A 158 -35.37 9.94 -21.29
N ASP A 159 -35.12 10.03 -22.60
CA ASP A 159 -36.09 9.64 -23.62
C ASP A 159 -35.93 8.17 -24.02
N SER A 160 -34.88 7.86 -24.77
CA SER A 160 -34.66 6.52 -25.33
C SER A 160 -33.53 5.76 -24.64
N THR A 161 -32.39 6.40 -24.39
CA THR A 161 -31.22 5.77 -23.77
C THR A 161 -30.50 6.78 -22.88
N ALA A 162 -30.02 6.31 -21.73
CA ALA A 162 -29.11 7.05 -20.87
C ALA A 162 -27.84 6.24 -20.64
N SER A 163 -26.68 6.90 -20.64
CA SER A 163 -25.40 6.30 -20.26
C SER A 163 -24.60 7.29 -19.44
N PHE A 164 -24.23 6.90 -18.22
CA PHE A 164 -23.51 7.78 -17.31
C PHE A 164 -22.58 6.98 -16.39
N LEU A 165 -21.71 7.69 -15.69
CA LEU A 165 -20.86 7.15 -14.64
C LEU A 165 -21.46 7.48 -13.28
N LYS A 166 -21.38 6.53 -12.36
CA LYS A 166 -21.70 6.72 -10.95
C LYS A 166 -20.44 6.50 -10.13
N GLU A 167 -20.12 7.47 -9.29
CA GLU A 167 -19.07 7.34 -8.27
C GLU A 167 -19.73 7.09 -6.91
N ILE A 168 -19.26 6.07 -6.19
CA ILE A 168 -19.68 5.80 -4.81
C ILE A 168 -18.42 5.66 -3.97
N LYS A 169 -18.38 6.36 -2.83
CA LYS A 169 -17.26 6.25 -1.88
C LYS A 169 -17.55 5.09 -0.93
N LEU A 170 -16.63 4.14 -0.83
CA LEU A 170 -16.75 3.02 0.08
C LEU A 170 -16.58 3.49 1.54
N PRO A 171 -17.30 2.90 2.50
CA PRO A 171 -17.04 3.11 3.92
C PRO A 171 -15.59 2.77 4.29
N LEU A 172 -15.03 3.42 5.31
CA LEU A 172 -13.67 3.12 5.80
C LEU A 172 -13.60 1.80 6.57
N GLU A 173 -14.73 1.37 7.13
CA GLU A 173 -14.85 0.19 8.00
C GLU A 173 -15.32 -1.06 7.22
N ILE A 174 -15.47 -0.95 5.90
CA ILE A 174 -15.89 -2.08 5.06
C ILE A 174 -14.84 -3.19 5.13
N LYS A 175 -15.30 -4.42 5.41
CA LYS A 175 -14.43 -5.57 5.56
C LYS A 175 -13.88 -6.01 4.19
N PRO A 176 -12.70 -6.65 4.14
CA PRO A 176 -12.21 -7.28 2.92
C PRO A 176 -13.14 -8.42 2.49
N GLY A 177 -13.38 -8.56 1.18
CA GLY A 177 -14.27 -9.58 0.65
C GLY A 177 -14.88 -9.22 -0.71
N TYR A 178 -15.73 -10.09 -1.24
CA TYR A 178 -16.51 -9.80 -2.44
C TYR A 178 -17.83 -9.10 -2.09
N TYR A 179 -18.18 -8.14 -2.93
CA TYR A 179 -19.39 -7.34 -2.81
C TYR A 179 -20.07 -7.24 -4.18
N MET A 180 -21.34 -6.89 -4.16
CA MET A 180 -22.14 -6.65 -5.35
C MET A 180 -22.62 -5.20 -5.34
N LEU A 181 -22.30 -4.45 -6.39
CA LEU A 181 -23.00 -3.19 -6.66
C LEU A 181 -24.29 -3.56 -7.41
N ILE A 182 -25.43 -3.32 -6.78
CA ILE A 182 -26.76 -3.52 -7.35
C ILE A 182 -27.34 -2.16 -7.73
N VAL A 183 -27.87 -2.05 -8.93
CA VAL A 183 -28.70 -0.93 -9.37
C VAL A 183 -30.09 -1.46 -9.66
N LYS A 184 -31.09 -0.90 -9.01
CA LYS A 184 -32.51 -1.18 -9.26
C LYS A 184 -33.13 0.05 -9.90
N LEU A 185 -33.79 -0.16 -11.03
CA LEU A 185 -34.67 0.82 -11.64
C LEU A 185 -36.09 0.40 -11.28
N GLN A 186 -36.79 1.28 -10.56
CA GLN A 186 -38.18 1.06 -10.20
C GLN A 186 -39.04 2.18 -10.79
N ASP A 187 -40.00 1.78 -11.62
CA ASP A 187 -41.08 2.62 -12.14
C ASP A 187 -42.42 1.99 -11.72
N GLN A 188 -43.52 2.74 -11.79
CA GLN A 188 -44.85 2.28 -11.35
C GLN A 188 -45.31 0.98 -12.05
N LYS A 189 -44.76 0.68 -13.23
CA LYS A 189 -45.19 -0.42 -14.10
C LYS A 189 -44.09 -1.42 -14.43
N ASP A 190 -42.84 -1.17 -14.01
CA ASP A 190 -41.71 -2.00 -14.40
C ASP A 190 -40.58 -1.98 -13.38
N THR A 191 -39.79 -3.06 -13.37
CA THR A 191 -38.60 -3.17 -12.53
C THR A 191 -37.49 -3.87 -13.29
N ALA A 192 -36.33 -3.22 -13.37
CA ALA A 192 -35.12 -3.77 -13.96
C ALA A 192 -33.98 -3.71 -12.94
N ILE A 193 -33.15 -4.75 -12.91
CA ILE A 193 -32.05 -4.87 -11.94
C ILE A 193 -30.77 -5.26 -12.67
N ALA A 194 -29.67 -4.61 -12.32
CA ALA A 194 -28.33 -5.00 -12.77
C ALA A 194 -27.38 -5.03 -11.57
N GLY A 195 -26.59 -6.08 -11.47
CA GLY A 195 -25.61 -6.31 -10.42
C GLY A 195 -24.24 -6.60 -11.00
N TYR A 196 -23.19 -6.00 -10.44
CA TYR A 196 -21.83 -6.25 -10.89
C TYR A 196 -20.88 -6.43 -9.69
N PRO A 197 -20.09 -7.51 -9.68
CA PRO A 197 -19.26 -7.87 -8.54
C PRO A 197 -17.97 -7.04 -8.50
N PHE A 198 -17.52 -6.71 -7.29
CA PHE A 198 -16.21 -6.13 -7.03
C PHE A 198 -15.61 -6.70 -5.74
N LYS A 199 -14.31 -6.51 -5.54
CA LYS A 199 -13.58 -7.02 -4.37
C LYS A 199 -13.01 -5.87 -3.56
N VAL A 200 -13.23 -5.91 -2.25
CA VAL A 200 -12.52 -5.08 -1.29
C VAL A 200 -11.30 -5.85 -0.81
N LYS A 201 -10.12 -5.26 -0.98
CA LYS A 201 -8.83 -5.80 -0.53
C LYS A 201 -8.56 -5.44 0.91
N ASP A 202 -7.76 -6.28 1.54
CA ASP A 202 -7.26 -6.01 2.88
C ASP A 202 -6.27 -4.84 2.86
N VAL A 203 -6.42 -3.92 3.82
CA VAL A 203 -5.53 -2.76 3.99
C VAL A 203 -4.08 -3.21 4.22
N TYR A 204 -3.88 -4.40 4.82
CA TYR A 204 -2.55 -4.97 5.03
C TYR A 204 -1.85 -5.42 3.73
N GLU A 205 -2.58 -5.65 2.62
CA GLU A 205 -1.97 -5.95 1.31
C GLU A 205 -1.30 -4.72 0.67
N LYS A 206 -1.67 -3.50 1.11
CA LYS A 206 -1.14 -2.25 0.53
C LYS A 206 0.35 -2.02 0.81
N LYS A 207 0.95 -2.77 1.76
CA LYS A 207 2.38 -2.73 2.06
C LYS A 207 3.08 -4.05 1.74
N LYS A 208 3.04 -4.51 0.48
CA LYS A 208 4.20 -5.24 -0.03
C LYS A 208 5.31 -4.21 -0.20
N LEU A 209 6.11 -3.98 0.84
CA LEU A 209 7.46 -3.43 0.65
C LEU A 209 8.06 -4.28 -0.46
N SER A 210 8.32 -3.69 -1.62
CA SER A 210 8.88 -4.44 -2.73
C SER A 210 10.26 -4.90 -2.28
N PHE A 211 10.36 -6.18 -1.92
CA PHE A 211 11.60 -6.82 -1.50
C PHE A 211 12.72 -6.70 -2.55
N ALA A 212 12.38 -6.24 -3.76
CA ALA A 212 13.30 -5.76 -4.79
C ALA A 212 14.41 -4.83 -4.27
N TYR A 213 14.18 -4.07 -3.19
CA TYR A 213 15.19 -3.15 -2.64
C TYR A 213 16.08 -3.74 -1.53
N LEU A 214 15.74 -4.91 -0.96
CA LEU A 214 16.58 -5.57 0.04
C LEU A 214 18.00 -5.89 -0.45
N PRO A 215 18.23 -6.46 -1.66
CA PRO A 215 19.59 -6.76 -2.11
C PRO A 215 20.45 -5.49 -2.24
N ASN A 216 19.85 -4.37 -2.65
CA ASN A 216 20.55 -3.09 -2.75
C ASN A 216 20.91 -2.52 -1.37
N LEU A 217 20.02 -2.65 -0.38
CA LEU A 217 20.31 -2.27 1.00
C LEU A 217 21.47 -3.08 1.57
N ILE A 218 21.48 -4.39 1.34
CA ILE A 218 22.53 -5.31 1.79
C ILE A 218 23.87 -4.97 1.12
N LEU A 219 23.86 -4.67 -0.18
CA LEU A 219 25.04 -4.23 -0.93
C LEU A 219 25.62 -2.93 -0.32
N MET A 220 24.76 -1.95 -0.04
CA MET A 220 25.17 -0.67 0.56
C MET A 220 25.83 -0.86 1.94
N ILE A 221 25.24 -1.71 2.80
CA ILE A 221 25.78 -2.02 4.13
C ILE A 221 27.12 -2.76 4.01
N SER A 222 27.25 -3.69 3.07
CA SER A 222 28.50 -4.44 2.80
C SER A 222 29.65 -3.52 2.40
N ILE A 223 29.39 -2.55 1.52
CA ILE A 223 30.40 -1.58 1.09
C ILE A 223 30.82 -0.67 2.24
N LEU A 224 29.86 -0.22 3.06
CA LEU A 224 30.15 0.60 4.24
C LEU A 224 31.03 -0.16 5.25
N PHE A 225 30.75 -1.45 5.46
CA PHE A 225 31.55 -2.31 6.32
C PHE A 225 32.98 -2.48 5.81
N LEU A 226 33.17 -2.69 4.50
CA LEU A 226 34.48 -2.77 3.84
C LEU A 226 35.29 -1.48 4.01
N LEU A 227 34.64 -0.32 3.91
CA LEU A 227 35.26 0.98 4.10
C LEU A 227 35.77 1.14 5.54
N ILE A 228 34.92 0.84 6.53
CA ILE A 228 35.27 0.88 7.96
C ILE A 228 36.42 -0.09 8.26
N PHE A 229 36.37 -1.31 7.73
CA PHE A 229 37.41 -2.33 7.90
C PHE A 229 38.76 -1.87 7.33
N THR A 230 38.75 -1.23 6.16
CA THR A 230 39.96 -0.71 5.51
C THR A 230 40.59 0.41 6.34
N ILE A 231 39.77 1.34 6.84
CA ILE A 231 40.21 2.44 7.74
C ILE A 231 40.79 1.86 9.04
N TYR A 232 40.13 0.86 9.63
CA TYR A 232 40.61 0.19 10.83
C TYR A 232 42.00 -0.43 10.64
N LYS A 233 42.21 -1.17 9.52
CA LYS A 233 43.50 -1.79 9.19
C LYS A 233 44.60 -0.76 8.99
N LEU A 234 44.31 0.33 8.29
CA LEU A 234 45.25 1.45 8.08
C LEU A 234 45.60 2.17 9.39
N SER A 235 44.64 2.36 10.28
CA SER A 235 44.86 2.99 11.59
C SER A 235 45.77 2.15 12.48
N LYS A 236 45.56 0.82 12.52
CA LYS A 236 46.39 -0.09 13.32
C LYS A 236 47.85 -0.12 12.87
N ASN A 237 48.09 -0.12 11.56
CA ASN A 237 49.45 -0.21 11.01
C ASN A 237 50.30 1.05 11.27
N ARG A 238 49.66 2.22 11.46
CA ARG A 238 50.36 3.47 11.79
C ARG A 238 50.91 3.49 13.22
N LYS A 239 50.26 2.82 14.16
CA LYS A 239 50.71 2.77 15.56
C LYS A 239 52.00 1.95 15.72
N GLY A 240 52.12 0.82 15.01
CA GLY A 240 53.33 -0.03 15.04
C GLY A 240 54.59 0.68 14.53
N LYS A 241 54.47 1.50 13.47
CA LYS A 241 55.61 2.19 12.85
C LYS A 241 56.20 3.31 13.74
N LYS A 242 55.37 4.02 14.50
CA LYS A 242 55.83 5.06 15.45
C LYS A 242 56.57 4.48 16.65
N ILE A 243 56.18 3.30 17.12
CA ILE A 243 56.83 2.61 18.25
C ILE A 243 58.21 2.07 17.82
N GLY A 244 58.32 1.54 16.60
CA GLY A 244 59.60 1.11 16.03
C GLY A 244 60.63 2.23 15.88
N LEU A 245 60.23 3.41 15.37
CA LEU A 245 61.15 4.55 15.24
C LEU A 245 61.63 5.09 16.60
N ARG A 246 60.77 5.13 17.62
CA ARG A 246 61.18 5.55 18.97
C ARG A 246 62.17 4.57 19.60
N LYS A 247 61.96 3.25 19.45
CA LYS A 247 62.91 2.24 19.90
C LYS A 247 64.26 2.35 19.19
N GLN A 248 64.27 2.57 17.87
CA GLN A 248 65.51 2.75 17.12
C GLN A 248 66.28 4.01 17.54
N LYS A 249 65.57 5.12 17.83
CA LYS A 249 66.20 6.35 18.31
C LYS A 249 66.84 6.17 19.70
N LEU A 250 66.11 5.55 20.64
CA LEU A 250 66.62 5.24 21.98
C LEU A 250 67.83 4.30 21.95
N PHE A 251 67.80 3.25 21.12
CA PHE A 251 68.95 2.35 20.94
C PHE A 251 70.17 3.07 20.37
N LYS A 252 69.96 4.03 19.46
CA LYS A 252 71.05 4.81 18.87
C LYS A 252 71.70 5.75 19.90
N GLU A 253 70.89 6.39 20.75
CA GLU A 253 71.37 7.23 21.87
C GLU A 253 72.14 6.38 22.91
N LEU A 254 71.57 5.26 23.37
CA LEU A 254 72.23 4.32 24.29
C LEU A 254 73.58 3.83 23.75
N LYS A 255 73.66 3.46 22.47
CA LYS A 255 74.90 2.98 21.86
C LYS A 255 75.99 4.07 21.80
N GLY A 256 75.61 5.34 21.70
CA GLY A 256 76.50 6.49 21.81
C GLY A 256 77.12 6.61 23.20
N PHE A 257 76.30 6.53 24.26
CA PHE A 257 76.75 6.60 25.65
C PHE A 257 77.79 5.51 26.00
N PHE A 258 77.59 4.27 25.56
CA PHE A 258 78.56 3.20 25.81
C PHE A 258 79.89 3.38 25.05
N LYS A 259 79.85 4.04 23.88
CA LYS A 259 81.05 4.30 23.08
C LYS A 259 81.90 5.41 23.71
N ASP A 260 81.27 6.44 24.25
CA ASP A 260 81.95 7.55 24.92
C ASP A 260 82.48 7.17 26.32
N GLY A 261 81.77 6.30 27.04
CA GLY A 261 82.25 5.76 28.32
C GLY A 261 83.52 4.90 28.20
N LYS A 262 83.71 4.22 27.06
CA LYS A 262 84.90 3.37 26.82
C LYS A 262 86.16 4.18 26.49
N LYS A 263 86.02 5.43 26.04
CA LYS A 263 87.15 6.33 25.72
C LYS A 263 87.79 7.00 26.95
N ARG A 264 87.16 6.94 28.13
CA ARG A 264 87.64 7.61 29.36
C ARG A 264 88.32 6.67 30.36
N ARG A 265 88.70 5.46 29.94
CA ARG A 265 89.33 4.44 30.82
C ARG A 265 90.69 3.92 30.31
N PHE A 266 91.37 4.70 29.47
CA PHE A 266 92.77 4.47 29.11
C PHE A 266 93.55 5.76 29.29
#